data_AF-A0A3C0DQ42-F1
#
_entry.id   AF-A0A3C0DQ42-F1
#
_cell.length_a   1.000
_cell.length_b   1.000
_cell.length_c   1.000
_cell.angle_alpha   90.00
_cell.angle_beta   90.00
_cell.angle_gamma   90.00
#
_symmetry.space_group_name_H-M   'P 1'
#
loop_
_entity.id
_entity.type
_entity.pdbx_description
1 polymer ?
#
loop_
_entity_poly.entity_id
_entity_poly.type
_entity_poly.pdbx_seq_one_letter_code
_entity_poly.pdbx_strand_id
1 'polypeptide(L)'
;HTNSPANSLTGRIRRLFRDARTEIRALDSVSFKVERGEAVAYLGPNGAGKSTTIKLLCGILTPSVGTACVLGYTPWKERKSLVRHIGVVFGQRSQLLWDLPVKESFRFLATIYGLSKAEQHTNTRFISDLMDLDELLNKP
;
A
#
# COMPACT_ATOMS: atom_id res chain seq x y z
N HIS A 1 26.35 46.34 -11.20
CA HIS A 1 25.15 45.55 -11.55
C HIS A 1 25.54 44.07 -11.52
N THR A 2 25.03 43.16 -10.70
CA THR A 2 23.79 43.06 -9.92
C THR A 2 24.06 42.19 -8.67
N ASN A 3 23.93 42.77 -7.48
CA ASN A 3 23.98 42.04 -6.22
C ASN A 3 22.67 41.24 -6.09
N SER A 4 22.69 39.97 -6.48
CA SER A 4 21.54 39.08 -6.33
C SER A 4 21.42 38.68 -4.85
N PRO A 5 20.28 38.89 -4.19
CA PRO A 5 20.11 38.71 -2.74
C PRO A 5 20.18 37.25 -2.26
N ALA A 6 20.54 36.31 -3.14
CA ALA A 6 20.55 34.87 -2.88
C ALA A 6 21.78 34.36 -2.12
N ASN A 7 22.88 35.13 -2.03
CA ASN A 7 24.14 34.68 -1.42
C ASN A 7 24.47 35.30 -0.05
N SER A 8 23.57 36.09 0.55
CA SER A 8 23.81 36.66 1.88
C SER A 8 23.57 35.64 3.00
N LEU A 9 24.38 35.71 4.08
CA LEU A 9 24.18 34.92 5.31
C LEU A 9 22.73 35.05 5.83
N THR A 10 22.17 36.24 5.71
CA THR A 10 20.77 36.56 6.04
C THR A 10 19.77 35.74 5.21
N GLY A 11 20.04 35.51 3.91
CA GLY A 11 19.21 34.65 3.06
C GLY A 11 19.24 33.18 3.49
N ARG A 12 20.38 32.67 3.96
CA ARG A 12 20.52 31.31 4.52
C ARG A 12 19.82 31.17 5.87
N ILE A 13 19.96 32.16 6.75
CA ILE A 13 19.31 32.19 8.06
C ILE A 13 17.78 32.26 7.91
N ARG A 14 17.26 33.07 6.96
CA ARG A 14 15.82 33.13 6.66
C ARG A 14 15.26 31.82 6.13
N ARG A 15 16.08 30.99 5.47
CA ARG A 15 15.70 29.66 4.96
C ARG A 15 15.65 28.62 6.08
N LEU A 16 16.54 28.73 7.08
CA LEU A 16 16.51 27.91 8.30
C LEU A 16 15.30 28.23 9.19
N PHE A 17 14.85 29.49 9.22
CA PHE A 17 13.62 29.90 9.91
C PHE A 17 12.33 29.74 9.08
N ARG A 18 12.45 29.44 7.79
CA ARG A 18 11.31 29.05 6.95
C ARG A 18 11.14 27.53 7.03
N ASP A 19 11.07 27.01 8.25
CA ASP A 19 10.56 25.68 8.54
C ASP A 19 9.02 25.71 8.50
N ALA A 20 8.49 26.36 7.46
CA ALA A 20 7.08 26.32 7.14
C ALA A 20 6.84 24.94 6.54
N ARG A 21 6.61 23.94 7.41
CA ARG A 21 6.00 22.67 7.01
C ARG A 21 4.75 23.05 6.24
N THR A 22 4.84 22.96 4.92
CA THR A 22 3.68 23.23 4.07
C THR A 22 2.75 22.04 4.30
N GLU A 23 1.62 22.28 4.97
CA GLU A 23 0.61 21.25 5.13
C GLU A 23 0.04 20.90 3.76
N ILE A 24 0.35 19.68 3.29
CA ILE A 24 -0.20 19.17 2.03
C ILE A 24 -1.46 18.39 2.38
N ARG A 25 -2.61 18.85 1.87
CA ARG A 25 -3.86 18.09 1.94
C ARG A 25 -3.80 16.91 0.97
N ALA A 26 -3.46 15.73 1.49
CA ALA A 26 -3.33 14.52 0.69
C ALA A 26 -4.68 13.92 0.27
N LEU A 27 -5.75 14.21 1.03
CA LEU A 27 -7.13 13.85 0.74
C LEU A 27 -8.02 15.02 1.17
N ASP A 28 -9.01 15.36 0.35
CA ASP A 28 -10.01 16.38 0.67
C ASP A 28 -11.40 15.81 0.42
N SER A 29 -12.16 15.62 1.50
CA SER A 29 -13.59 15.29 1.49
C SER A 29 -13.99 14.11 0.56
N VAL A 30 -13.16 13.07 0.50
CA VAL A 30 -13.41 11.87 -0.31
C VAL A 30 -14.50 11.02 0.35
N SER A 31 -15.56 10.70 -0.39
CA SER A 31 -16.66 9.84 0.07
C SER A 31 -17.11 8.92 -1.06
N PHE A 32 -17.10 7.62 -0.81
CA PHE A 32 -17.61 6.61 -1.73
C PHE A 32 -17.95 5.33 -0.97
N LYS A 33 -18.73 4.46 -1.61
CA LYS A 33 -19.06 3.12 -1.14
C LYS A 33 -18.74 2.14 -2.27
N VAL A 34 -18.20 0.98 -1.90
CA VAL A 34 -17.95 -0.14 -2.82
C VAL A 34 -18.71 -1.33 -2.27
N GLU A 35 -19.58 -1.90 -3.08
CA GLU A 35 -20.36 -3.08 -2.72
C GLU A 35 -19.57 -4.38 -2.95
N ARG A 36 -20.01 -5.45 -2.30
CA ARG A 36 -19.40 -6.78 -2.48
C ARG A 36 -19.56 -7.22 -3.95
N GLY A 37 -18.44 -7.58 -4.57
CA GLY A 37 -18.39 -8.06 -5.96
C GLY A 37 -18.14 -6.95 -6.98
N GLU A 38 -18.07 -5.68 -6.57
CA GLU A 38 -17.73 -4.59 -7.48
C GLU A 38 -16.24 -4.53 -7.78
N ALA A 39 -15.93 -4.29 -9.05
CA ALA A 39 -14.61 -3.89 -9.51
C ALA A 39 -14.63 -2.38 -9.80
N VAL A 40 -13.89 -1.60 -9.01
CA VAL A 40 -13.88 -0.13 -9.10
C VAL A 40 -12.49 0.37 -9.48
N ALA A 41 -12.43 1.25 -10.48
CA ALA A 41 -11.22 1.97 -10.85
C ALA A 41 -11.21 3.36 -10.21
N TYR A 42 -10.21 3.64 -9.36
CA TYR A 42 -10.04 4.95 -8.73
C TYR A 42 -8.98 5.77 -9.47
N LEU A 43 -9.44 6.70 -10.32
CA LEU A 43 -8.61 7.43 -11.30
C LEU A 43 -8.39 8.89 -10.90
N GLY A 44 -7.28 9.47 -11.35
CA GLY A 44 -6.93 10.88 -11.10
C GLY A 44 -5.46 11.17 -11.41
N PRO A 45 -5.03 12.45 -11.46
CA PRO A 45 -3.63 12.81 -11.74
C PRO A 45 -2.67 12.35 -10.63
N ASN A 46 -1.37 12.40 -10.92
CA ASN A 46 -0.35 12.19 -9.89
C ASN A 46 -0.50 13.25 -8.79
N GLY A 47 -0.41 12.82 -7.53
CA GLY A 47 -0.65 13.68 -6.38
C GLY A 47 -2.12 13.83 -5.96
N ALA A 48 -3.09 13.29 -6.70
CA ALA A 48 -4.52 13.35 -6.35
C ALA A 48 -4.93 12.53 -5.10
N GLY A 49 -3.98 11.95 -4.36
CA GLY A 49 -4.29 11.20 -3.15
C GLY A 49 -4.64 9.72 -3.33
N LYS A 50 -4.69 9.18 -4.55
CA LYS A 50 -5.03 7.76 -4.81
C LYS A 50 -4.29 6.76 -3.91
N SER A 51 -2.96 6.83 -3.89
CA SER A 51 -2.15 5.94 -3.06
C SER A 51 -2.36 6.19 -1.57
N THR A 52 -2.66 7.43 -1.17
CA THR A 52 -3.02 7.79 0.22
C THR A 52 -4.34 7.15 0.60
N THR A 53 -5.35 7.19 -0.27
CA THR A 53 -6.64 6.52 -0.07
C THR A 53 -6.46 5.02 0.10
N ILE A 54 -5.72 4.35 -0.80
CA ILE A 54 -5.48 2.90 -0.68
C ILE A 54 -4.74 2.58 0.63
N LYS A 55 -3.69 3.33 0.97
CA LYS A 55 -2.98 3.13 2.24
C LYS A 55 -3.89 3.32 3.45
N LEU A 56 -4.81 4.28 3.44
CA LEU A 56 -5.78 4.48 4.51
C LEU A 56 -6.77 3.30 4.61
N LEU A 57 -7.34 2.87 3.48
CA LEU A 57 -8.26 1.74 3.44
C LEU A 57 -7.61 0.42 3.87
N CYS A 58 -6.31 0.26 3.61
CA CYS A 58 -5.54 -0.89 4.07
C CYS A 58 -5.05 -0.74 5.52
N GLY A 59 -5.37 0.38 6.19
CA GLY A 59 -4.98 0.68 7.57
C GLY A 59 -3.52 1.03 7.76
N ILE A 60 -2.78 1.44 6.72
CA ILE A 60 -1.36 1.87 6.79
C ILE A 60 -1.29 3.31 7.30
N LEU A 61 -2.27 4.13 6.93
CA LEU A 61 -2.39 5.51 7.35
C LEU A 61 -3.65 5.70 8.20
N THR A 62 -3.55 6.59 9.17
CA THR A 62 -4.67 7.07 9.97
C THR A 62 -5.14 8.40 9.38
N PRO A 63 -6.44 8.62 9.15
CA PRO A 63 -6.95 9.91 8.71
C PRO A 63 -6.72 10.99 9.78
N SER A 64 -6.57 12.24 9.34
CA SER A 64 -6.66 13.39 10.23
C SER A 64 -8.08 13.56 10.78
N VAL A 65 -9.09 13.36 9.93
CA VAL A 65 -10.52 13.41 10.29
C VAL A 65 -11.31 12.43 9.40
N GLY A 66 -12.49 12.01 9.87
CA GLY A 66 -13.41 11.15 9.12
C GLY A 66 -13.38 9.67 9.53
N THR A 67 -14.10 8.85 8.77
CA THR A 67 -14.31 7.43 9.06
C THR A 67 -14.17 6.58 7.79
N ALA A 68 -13.86 5.30 7.97
CA ALA A 68 -13.86 4.30 6.92
C ALA A 68 -14.21 2.94 7.54
N CYS A 69 -14.92 2.12 6.78
CA CYS A 69 -15.24 0.74 7.13
C CYS A 69 -14.87 -0.16 5.95
N VAL A 70 -14.01 -1.15 6.18
CA VAL A 70 -13.59 -2.12 5.17
C VAL A 70 -13.87 -3.50 5.72
N LEU A 71 -14.78 -4.24 5.07
CA LEU A 71 -15.20 -5.58 5.49
C LEU A 71 -15.66 -5.64 6.97
N GLY A 72 -16.28 -4.56 7.47
CA GLY A 72 -16.73 -4.46 8.87
C GLY A 72 -15.68 -3.92 9.85
N TYR A 73 -14.45 -3.68 9.41
CA TYR A 73 -13.35 -3.20 10.25
C TYR A 73 -13.06 -1.71 10.06
N THR A 74 -12.69 -1.01 11.12
CA THR A 74 -12.06 0.30 11.05
C THR A 74 -10.55 0.13 10.73
N PRO A 75 -10.06 0.49 9.53
CA PRO A 75 -8.76 0.00 9.05
C PRO A 75 -7.55 0.29 9.93
N TRP A 76 -7.42 1.52 10.44
CA TRP A 76 -6.28 1.93 11.28
C TRP A 76 -6.37 1.45 12.73
N LYS A 77 -7.56 1.04 13.21
CA LYS A 77 -7.74 0.51 14.56
C LYS A 77 -7.61 -1.02 14.59
N GLU A 78 -8.08 -1.68 13.53
CA GLU A 78 -8.26 -3.14 13.47
C GLU A 78 -7.37 -3.78 12.39
N ARG A 79 -6.26 -3.12 12.05
CA ARG A 79 -5.35 -3.51 10.97
C ARG A 79 -4.99 -4.99 10.99
N LYS A 80 -4.63 -5.55 12.16
CA LYS A 80 -4.22 -6.95 12.29
C LYS A 80 -5.30 -7.94 11.84
N SER A 81 -6.55 -7.64 12.15
CA SER A 81 -7.69 -8.44 11.71
C SER A 81 -7.99 -8.19 10.24
N LEU A 82 -7.98 -6.91 9.82
CA LEU A 82 -8.27 -6.52 8.44
C LEU A 82 -7.31 -7.15 7.43
N VAL A 83 -5.99 -7.12 7.66
CA VAL A 83 -4.99 -7.60 6.68
C VAL A 83 -5.10 -9.11 6.38
N ARG A 84 -5.78 -9.89 7.21
CA ARG A 84 -6.07 -11.30 6.92
C ARG A 84 -7.16 -11.50 5.86
N HIS A 85 -7.93 -10.44 5.59
CA HIS A 85 -9.10 -10.47 4.72
C HIS A 85 -8.90 -9.65 3.43
N ILE A 86 -7.77 -8.95 3.29
CA ILE A 86 -7.47 -8.13 2.11
C ILE A 86 -6.10 -8.47 1.52
N GLY A 87 -6.03 -8.50 0.19
CA GLY A 87 -4.76 -8.52 -0.55
C GLY A 87 -4.47 -7.13 -1.12
N VAL A 88 -3.22 -6.67 -1.04
CA VAL A 88 -2.84 -5.32 -1.49
C VAL A 88 -1.52 -5.38 -2.25
N VAL A 89 -1.53 -4.87 -3.48
CA VAL A 89 -0.34 -4.75 -4.32
C VAL A 89 -0.06 -3.28 -4.57
N PHE A 90 1.07 -2.78 -4.08
CA PHE A 90 1.52 -1.42 -4.35
C PHE A 90 2.48 -1.40 -5.53
N GLY A 91 2.25 -0.52 -6.50
CA GLY A 91 2.99 -0.46 -7.77
C GLY A 91 4.44 0.08 -7.70
N GLN A 92 5.16 -0.04 -6.58
CA GLN A 92 6.58 0.33 -6.53
C GLN A 92 7.41 -0.72 -5.78
N ARG A 93 8.37 -1.31 -6.53
CA ARG A 93 9.23 -2.47 -6.23
C ARG A 93 8.49 -3.81 -6.21
N SER A 94 9.13 -4.84 -6.75
CA SER A 94 8.68 -6.22 -6.62
C SER A 94 8.56 -6.56 -5.13
N GLN A 95 7.42 -7.13 -4.72
CA GLN A 95 7.29 -7.74 -3.39
C GLN A 95 7.93 -9.15 -3.34
N LEU A 96 8.74 -9.49 -4.36
CA LEU A 96 9.40 -10.77 -4.49
C LEU A 96 10.47 -10.93 -3.42
N LEU A 97 10.44 -12.08 -2.76
CA LEU A 97 11.54 -12.58 -1.95
C LEU A 97 12.58 -13.15 -2.93
N TRP A 98 13.45 -12.28 -3.45
CA TRP A 98 14.39 -12.63 -4.53
C TRP A 98 15.38 -13.75 -4.19
N ASP A 99 15.59 -14.03 -2.91
CA ASP A 99 16.53 -15.05 -2.43
C ASP A 99 15.83 -16.38 -2.10
N LEU A 100 14.57 -16.54 -2.52
CA LEU A 100 13.73 -17.65 -2.09
C LEU A 100 12.93 -18.24 -3.27
N PRO A 101 12.97 -19.57 -3.47
CA PRO A 101 12.13 -20.23 -4.46
C PRO A 101 10.65 -19.85 -4.29
N VAL A 102 9.92 -19.74 -5.41
CA VAL A 102 8.51 -19.32 -5.44
C VAL A 102 7.64 -20.15 -4.49
N LYS A 103 7.91 -21.46 -4.39
CA LYS A 103 7.24 -22.37 -3.45
C LYS A 103 7.37 -21.97 -1.98
N GLU A 104 8.55 -21.51 -1.57
CA GLU A 104 8.80 -21.09 -0.19
C GLU A 104 8.15 -19.71 0.09
N SER A 105 8.03 -18.85 -0.93
CA SER A 105 7.21 -17.63 -0.84
C SER A 105 5.73 -17.95 -0.59
N PHE A 106 5.16 -18.94 -1.29
CA PHE A 106 3.80 -19.40 -1.03
C PHE A 106 3.63 -19.98 0.38
N ARG A 107 4.62 -20.73 0.87
CA ARG A 107 4.61 -21.28 2.23
C ARG A 107 4.64 -20.19 3.31
N PHE A 108 5.47 -19.18 3.10
CA PHE A 108 5.54 -18.02 3.98
C PHE A 108 4.20 -17.27 4.04
N LEU A 109 3.61 -16.97 2.88
CA LEU A 109 2.30 -16.33 2.81
C LEU A 109 1.20 -17.18 3.49
N ALA A 110 1.15 -18.49 3.21
CA ALA A 110 0.19 -19.40 3.84
C ALA A 110 0.29 -19.38 5.37
N THR A 111 1.51 -19.28 5.90
CA THR A 111 1.75 -19.16 7.35
C THR A 111 1.21 -17.83 7.91
N ILE A 112 1.45 -16.71 7.22
CA ILE A 112 0.93 -15.38 7.62
C ILE A 112 -0.60 -15.37 7.66
N TYR A 113 -1.24 -15.96 6.65
CA TYR A 113 -2.69 -16.03 6.54
C TYR A 113 -3.31 -17.15 7.40
N GLY A 114 -2.50 -17.98 8.06
CA GLY A 114 -2.97 -19.04 8.95
C GLY A 114 -3.64 -20.20 8.21
N LEU A 115 -3.25 -20.46 6.97
CA LEU A 115 -3.81 -21.54 6.15
C LEU A 115 -3.33 -22.91 6.65
N SER A 116 -4.22 -23.90 6.61
CA SER A 116 -3.87 -25.30 6.78
C SER A 116 -2.99 -25.81 5.62
N LYS A 117 -2.29 -26.93 5.82
CA LYS A 117 -1.49 -27.55 4.75
C LYS A 117 -2.32 -27.94 3.53
N ALA A 118 -3.59 -28.33 3.73
CA ALA A 118 -4.49 -28.69 2.65
C ALA A 118 -4.90 -27.46 1.81
N GLU A 119 -5.23 -26.35 2.48
CA GLU A 119 -5.53 -25.07 1.81
C GLU A 119 -4.30 -24.54 1.07
N GLN A 120 -3.12 -24.59 1.68
CA GLN A 120 -1.88 -24.20 1.03
C GLN A 120 -1.66 -25.02 -0.25
N HIS A 121 -1.76 -26.35 -0.19
CA HIS A 121 -1.54 -27.20 -1.37
C HIS A 121 -2.54 -26.88 -2.49
N THR A 122 -3.82 -26.74 -2.13
CA THR A 122 -4.91 -26.44 -3.08
C THR A 122 -4.69 -25.08 -3.74
N ASN A 123 -4.38 -24.06 -2.94
CA ASN A 123 -4.17 -22.69 -3.42
C ASN A 123 -2.88 -22.59 -4.26
N THR A 124 -1.77 -23.21 -3.85
CA THR A 124 -0.53 -23.20 -4.64
C THR A 124 -0.74 -23.85 -5.99
N ARG A 125 -1.43 -25.00 -6.05
CA ARG A 125 -1.74 -25.66 -7.33
C ARG A 125 -2.59 -24.77 -8.22
N PHE A 126 -3.70 -24.26 -7.70
CA PHE A 126 -4.60 -23.37 -8.44
C PHE A 126 -3.86 -22.14 -9.01
N ILE A 127 -3.02 -21.49 -8.22
CA ILE A 127 -2.25 -20.32 -8.66
C ILE A 127 -1.18 -20.72 -9.69
N SER A 128 -0.53 -21.87 -9.51
CA SER A 128 0.46 -22.38 -10.47
C SER A 128 -0.15 -22.64 -11.82
N ASP A 129 -1.31 -23.31 -11.85
CA ASP A 129 -2.05 -23.62 -13.08
C ASP A 129 -2.55 -22.33 -13.76
N LEU A 130 -3.08 -21.38 -12.98
CA LEU A 130 -3.62 -20.12 -13.51
C LEU A 130 -2.54 -19.21 -14.11
N MET A 131 -1.34 -19.23 -13.54
CA MET A 131 -0.25 -18.32 -13.92
C MET A 131 0.91 -19.01 -14.66
N ASP A 132 0.75 -20.30 -15.00
CA ASP A 132 1.76 -21.14 -15.68
C ASP A 132 3.14 -21.12 -14.99
N LEU A 133 3.14 -21.37 -13.67
CA LEU A 133 4.34 -21.23 -12.82
C LEU A 133 5.06 -22.54 -12.54
N ASP A 134 4.61 -23.67 -13.09
CA ASP A 134 5.10 -25.00 -12.71
C ASP A 134 6.63 -25.15 -12.85
N GLU A 135 7.19 -24.60 -13.93
CA GLU A 135 8.64 -24.62 -14.17
C GLU A 135 9.44 -23.65 -13.29
N LEU A 136 8.76 -22.68 -12.66
CA LEU A 136 9.36 -21.65 -11.81
C LEU A 136 9.27 -21.99 -10.32
N LEU A 137 8.39 -22.90 -9.92
CA LEU A 137 8.13 -23.23 -8.51
C LEU A 137 9.39 -23.62 -7.72
N ASN A 138 10.35 -24.28 -8.38
CA ASN A 138 11.56 -24.82 -7.75
C ASN A 138 12.84 -24.08 -8.17
N LYS A 139 12.74 -23.06 -9.04
CA LYS A 139 13.92 -22.27 -9.43
C LYS A 139 14.25 -21.29 -8.29
N PRO A 140 15.53 -21.18 -7.89
CA PRO A 140 15.97 -20.16 -6.96
C PRO A 140 15.84 -18.76 -7.55
#